data_AF-A0A1G1HJS2-F1
#
_entry.id   AF-A0A1G1HJS2-F1
#
_cell.length_a   1.000
_cell.length_b   1.000
_cell.length_c   1.000
_cell.angle_alpha   90.00
_cell.angle_beta   90.00
_cell.angle_gamma   90.00
#
_symmetry.space_group_name_H-M   'P 1'
#
loop_
_entity.id
_entity.type
_entity.pdbx_description
1 polymer ?
#
loop_
_entity_poly.entity_id
_entity_poly.type
_entity_poly.pdbx_seq_one_letter_code
_entity_poly.pdbx_strand_id
1 'polypeptide(L)' 'MKAKGVVKGKSIVFQDIPSSEIMREGEEVEVIILPLKKTPHHFATFKLGVKKEFLERERIYGED' A
#
# COMPACT_ATOMS: atom_id res chain seq x y z
N MET A 1 -3.45 10.16 24.42
CA MET A 1 -2.81 9.37 23.35
C MET A 1 -3.89 8.50 22.73
N LYS A 2 -3.97 8.36 21.39
CA LYS A 2 -5.02 7.54 20.74
C LYS A 2 -4.56 6.08 20.68
N ALA A 3 -5.44 5.13 20.99
CA ALA A 3 -5.15 3.72 20.85
C ALA A 3 -4.80 3.39 19.39
N LYS A 4 -3.73 2.64 19.16
CA LYS A 4 -3.31 2.18 17.84
C LYS A 4 -3.50 0.68 17.74
N GLY A 5 -4.02 0.22 16.62
CA GLY A 5 -4.18 -1.21 16.34
C GLY A 5 -4.08 -1.52 14.87
N VAL A 6 -3.87 -2.80 14.56
CA VAL A 6 -3.80 -3.34 13.20
C VAL A 6 -4.93 -4.33 12.98
N VAL A 7 -5.57 -4.25 11.81
CA VAL A 7 -6.58 -5.20 11.37
C VAL A 7 -5.88 -6.48 10.86
N LYS A 8 -6.16 -7.63 11.48
CA LYS A 8 -5.65 -8.95 11.08
C LYS A 8 -6.83 -9.89 10.79
N GLY A 9 -7.26 -9.91 9.54
CA GLY A 9 -8.45 -10.67 9.13
C GLY A 9 -9.72 -10.08 9.73
N LYS A 10 -10.43 -10.87 10.55
CA LYS A 10 -11.66 -10.44 11.27
C LYS A 10 -11.37 -9.89 12.68
N SER A 11 -10.11 -9.84 13.10
CA SER A 11 -9.70 -9.41 14.43
C SER A 11 -8.92 -8.09 14.37
N ILE A 12 -9.01 -7.29 15.43
CA ILE A 12 -8.22 -6.07 15.61
C ILE A 12 -7.24 -6.32 16.75
N VAL A 13 -5.95 -6.09 16.51
CA VAL A 13 -4.90 -6.25 17.52
C VAL A 13 -4.40 -4.87 17.92
N PHE A 14 -4.61 -4.49 19.18
CA PHE A 14 -4.09 -3.24 19.74
C PHE A 14 -2.57 -3.35 19.97
N GLN A 15 -1.82 -2.35 19.53
CA GLN A 15 -0.36 -2.25 19.72
C GLN A 15 -0.01 -1.30 20.86
N ASP A 16 -0.72 -0.16 20.94
CA ASP A 16 -0.59 0.81 22.00
C ASP A 16 -1.99 1.08 22.58
N ILE A 17 -2.20 0.71 23.84
CA ILE A 17 -3.38 1.09 24.62
C ILE A 17 -2.98 2.28 25.49
N PRO A 18 -3.71 3.41 25.46
CA PRO A 18 -3.41 4.53 26.35
C PRO A 18 -3.49 4.06 27.81
N SER A 19 -2.43 4.30 28.57
CA SER A 19 -2.23 3.85 29.95
C SER A 19 -3.28 4.35 30.96
N SER A 20 -4.21 5.20 30.54
CA SER A 20 -5.36 5.65 31.33
C SER A 20 -6.52 4.65 31.35
N GLU A 21 -6.50 3.62 30.50
CA GLU A 21 -7.56 2.61 30.41
C GLU A 21 -6.98 1.21 30.68
N ILE A 22 -7.37 0.61 31.80
CA ILE A 22 -7.02 -0.77 32.14
C ILE A 22 -8.03 -1.68 31.42
N MET A 23 -7.79 -1.96 30.14
CA MET A 23 -8.55 -2.98 29.41
C MET A 23 -8.06 -4.37 29.81
N ARG A 24 -8.98 -5.25 30.20
CA ARG A 24 -8.65 -6.64 30.54
C ARG A 24 -8.91 -7.56 29.35
N GLU A 25 -8.14 -8.65 29.28
CA GLU A 25 -8.38 -9.67 28.26
C GLU A 25 -9.76 -10.32 28.46
N GLY A 26 -10.55 -10.37 27.38
CA GLY A 26 -11.93 -10.87 27.40
C GLY A 26 -13.02 -9.81 27.62
N GLU A 27 -12.63 -8.54 27.78
CA GLU A 27 -13.57 -7.43 27.87
C GLU A 27 -14.14 -7.06 26.49
N GLU A 28 -15.46 -6.85 26.40
CA GLU A 28 -16.09 -6.34 25.18
C GLU A 28 -15.84 -4.83 25.06
N VAL A 29 -15.32 -4.42 23.90
CA VAL A 29 -14.96 -3.02 23.66
C VAL A 29 -15.53 -2.56 22.33
N GLU A 30 -16.06 -1.34 22.29
CA GLU A 30 -16.53 -0.72 21.06
C GLU A 30 -15.35 -0.12 20.30
N VAL A 31 -15.17 -0.54 19.04
CA VAL A 31 -14.05 -0.07 18.21
C VAL A 31 -14.56 0.70 17.01
N ILE A 32 -14.21 1.98 16.93
CA ILE A 32 -14.48 2.83 15.77
C ILE A 32 -13.31 2.74 14.79
N ILE A 33 -13.49 2.01 13.68
CA ILE A 33 -12.48 1.91 12.62
C ILE A 33 -12.65 3.08 11.65
N LEU A 34 -11.69 4.01 11.64
CA LEU A 34 -11.62 5.07 10.65
C LEU A 34 -10.67 4.66 9.52
N PRO A 35 -11.17 4.32 8.31
CA PRO A 35 -10.30 3.94 7.20
C PRO A 35 -9.50 5.16 6.74
N LEU A 36 -8.22 5.20 7.07
CA LEU A 36 -7.29 6.17 6.52
C LEU A 36 -7.08 5.85 5.05
N LYS A 37 -7.71 6.62 4.16
CA LYS A 37 -7.43 6.59 2.73
C LYS A 37 -5.98 7.01 2.52
N LYS A 38 -5.07 6.03 2.43
CA LYS A 38 -3.72 6.28 1.92
C LYS A 38 -3.88 6.71 0.46
N THR A 39 -3.34 7.87 0.13
CA THR A 39 -3.27 8.30 -1.27
C THR A 39 -2.49 7.22 -2.04
N PRO A 40 -3.04 6.70 -3.16
CA PRO A 40 -2.30 5.76 -3.98
C PRO A 40 -1.00 6.43 -4.41
N HIS A 41 0.13 5.79 -4.09
CA HIS A 41 1.43 6.32 -4.46
C HIS A 41 1.66 5.99 -5.94
N HIS A 42 1.56 7.00 -6.80
CA HIS A 42 1.82 6.84 -8.22
C HIS A 42 3.33 6.85 -8.46
N PHE A 43 3.88 5.70 -8.86
CA PHE A 43 5.24 5.63 -9.38
C PHE A 43 5.24 6.05 -10.86
N ALA A 44 6.30 6.75 -11.28
CA ALA A 44 6.45 7.10 -12.68
C ALA A 44 6.62 5.84 -13.53
N THR A 45 5.68 5.58 -14.43
CA THR A 45 5.81 4.52 -15.43
C THR A 45 6.37 5.10 -16.72
N PHE A 46 7.40 4.47 -17.28
CA PHE A 46 7.89 4.80 -18.61
C PHE A 46 7.10 3.99 -19.64
N LYS A 47 6.57 4.66 -20.67
CA LYS A 47 6.02 3.97 -21.84
C LYS A 47 7.17 3.48 -22.70
N LEU A 48 7.50 2.20 -22.59
CA LEU A 48 8.40 1.55 -23.53
C LEU A 48 7.67 1.40 -24.87
N GLY A 49 8.25 1.94 -25.94
CA GLY A 49 7.75 1.83 -27.29
C GLY A 49 8.92 1.70 -28.26
N VAL A 50 8.75 0.91 -29.31
CA VAL A 50 9.73 0.80 -30.38
C VAL A 50 9.52 1.99 -31.31
N LYS A 51 10.57 2.80 -31.54
CA LYS A 51 10.46 3.88 -32.52
C LYS A 51 10.34 3.27 -33.91
N LYS A 52 9.44 3.81 -34.74
CA LYS A 52 9.14 3.26 -36.08
C LYS A 52 10.36 3.11 -36.98
N GLU A 53 11.32 4.01 -36.81
CA GLU A 53 12.62 4.03 -37.50
C GLU A 53 13.50 2.78 -37.26
N PHE A 54 13.20 1.98 -36.23
CA PHE A 54 13.86 0.71 -35.92
C PHE A 54 12.94 -0.50 -36.16
N LEU A 55 11.84 -0.35 -36.89
CA LEU A 55 11.02 -1.49 -37.32
C LEU A 55 11.62 -2.19 -38.55
N GLU A 56 12.38 -1.46 -39.36
CA GLU A 56 13.04 -1.98 -40.56
C GLU A 56 14.32 -2.71 -40.14
N ARG A 57 14.28 -4.06 -40.19
CA ARG A 57 15.43 -4.91 -39.83
C ARG A 57 16.69 -4.59 -40.64
N GLU A 58 16.51 -4.13 -41.87
CA GLU A 58 17.59 -3.70 -42.77
C GLU A 58 18.36 -2.48 -42.25
N ARG A 59 17.74 -1.59 -41.45
CA ARG A 59 18.45 -0.48 -40.79
C ARG A 59 19.21 -0.89 -39.54
N ILE A 60 18.86 -2.03 -38.94
CA ILE A 60 19.48 -2.54 -37.71
C ILE A 60 20.64 -3.48 -38.04
N TYR A 61 20.49 -4.27 -39.11
CA TYR A 61 21.42 -5.33 -39.51
C TYR A 61 21.99 -5.14 -40.90
N GLY A 62 21.67 -4.05 -41.60
CA GLY A 62 22.32 -3.69 -42.85
C GLY A 62 23.75 -3.24 -42.56
N GLU A 63 24.71 -3.97 -43.14
CA GLU A 63 26.11 -3.57 -43.18
C GLU A 63 26.26 -2.31 -44.04
N ASP A 64 27.17 -1.40 -43.65
CA ASP A 64 27.56 -0.21 -44.41
C ASP A 64 28.05 -0.55 -45.83
#